data_AF-A0A7H1Q1F1-F1
#
_entry.id   AF-A0A7H1Q1F1-F1
#
_cell.length_a   1.000
_cell.length_b   1.000
_cell.length_c   1.000
_cell.angle_alpha   90.00
_cell.angle_beta   90.00
_cell.angle_gamma   90.00
#
_symmetry.space_group_name_H-M   'P 1'
#
loop_
_entity.id
_entity.type
_entity.pdbx_description
1 polymer ?
#
loop_
_entity_poly.entity_id
_entity_poly.type
_entity_poly.pdbx_seq_one_letter_code
_entity_poly.pdbx_strand_id
1 'polypeptide(L)'
;MNQPSQVLSRGLARITEAALGPYQSAVIRIGFAGTWLFFLLREFPHRQELYGPDGPWDWNMGRRLTLDNHAFTALMWSSGQLWFECVYALAILASAALLLGWRTRTASVLFMVGVLSLQNRSVFVGDGGDNVLHLMAIYLVFTRCGQVWSLDARRKAREQRISTDWTGLALWTVLGFVLVVTTAAGRLFDSAWLIPVLLWAAWVGLALWWLVQRLARSAEPRILLDVIANVLHNGALVVIMAEACLIYATAGWYKIQGSRWQDGTAVYYPLHLDYFSPWPGLADLMSTSGTILMVVAYGTVIVQVAFPFTLLNRRVKNVLLVLLMMEHFVIAIVLGLPFFSLAMITADAVFLPTSFLRRVGAFATRARGRFGKGGGEDGTVPAPRAPEDSTPGRVGFTA
;
A
#
# COMPACT_ATOMS: atom_id res chain seq x y z
N MET A 1 -33.38 22.47 13.91
CA MET A 1 -32.65 21.47 13.08
C MET A 1 -32.56 20.18 13.88
N ASN A 2 -33.04 19.06 13.33
CA ASN A 2 -33.16 17.79 14.05
C ASN A 2 -31.77 17.16 14.29
N GLN A 3 -31.53 16.56 15.45
CA GLN A 3 -30.26 15.90 15.77
C GLN A 3 -29.70 14.96 14.66
N PRO A 4 -30.51 14.12 13.97
CA PRO A 4 -30.00 13.30 12.87
C PRO A 4 -29.46 14.12 11.68
N SER A 5 -30.06 15.28 11.35
CA SER A 5 -29.57 16.11 10.25
C SER A 5 -28.23 16.77 10.59
N GLN A 6 -28.01 17.10 11.87
CA GLN A 6 -26.73 17.63 12.34
C GLN A 6 -25.63 16.57 12.40
N VAL A 7 -25.98 15.30 12.70
CA VAL A 7 -25.01 14.19 12.66
C VAL A 7 -24.62 13.89 11.21
N LEU A 8 -25.60 13.84 10.30
CA LEU A 8 -25.35 13.63 8.87
C LEU A 8 -24.49 14.74 8.27
N SER A 9 -24.81 16.00 8.56
CA SER A 9 -24.04 17.16 8.10
C SER A 9 -22.59 17.13 8.60
N ARG A 10 -22.37 16.82 9.89
CA ARG A 10 -21.02 16.66 10.46
C ARG A 10 -20.26 15.49 9.83
N GLY A 11 -20.93 14.39 9.54
CA GLY A 11 -20.36 13.24 8.85
C GLY A 11 -19.91 13.58 7.44
N LEU A 12 -20.79 14.22 6.66
CA LEU A 12 -20.51 14.69 5.31
C LEU A 12 -19.33 15.66 5.29
N ALA A 13 -19.37 16.70 6.14
CA ALA A 13 -18.29 17.66 6.27
C ALA A 13 -16.94 16.97 6.54
N ARG A 14 -16.92 16.00 7.47
CA ARG A 14 -15.70 15.25 7.80
C ARG A 14 -15.14 14.44 6.64
N ILE A 15 -16.00 13.84 5.80
CA ILE A 15 -15.60 13.04 4.64
C ILE A 15 -15.09 13.95 3.51
N THR A 16 -15.65 15.15 3.35
CA THR A 16 -15.27 16.07 2.29
C THR A 16 -14.06 16.93 2.64
N GLU A 17 -13.88 17.31 3.90
CA GLU A 17 -12.83 18.24 4.35
C GLU A 17 -11.48 17.56 4.53
N ALA A 18 -11.46 16.28 4.93
CA ALA A 18 -10.23 15.60 5.30
C ALA A 18 -10.11 14.19 4.72
N ALA A 19 -8.86 13.83 4.41
CA ALA A 19 -8.45 12.45 4.19
C ALA A 19 -8.33 11.73 5.54
N LEU A 20 -9.15 10.70 5.75
CA LEU A 20 -9.17 9.92 6.99
C LEU A 20 -8.05 8.88 7.00
N GLY A 21 -7.55 8.54 8.18
CA GLY A 21 -6.52 7.50 8.33
C GLY A 21 -5.21 7.74 7.55
N PRO A 22 -4.58 8.94 7.63
CA PRO A 22 -3.35 9.22 6.88
C PRO A 22 -2.20 8.27 7.25
N TYR A 23 -2.11 7.88 8.52
CA TYR A 23 -1.07 6.94 8.99
C TYR A 23 -1.34 5.51 8.52
N GLN A 24 -2.59 5.05 8.58
CA GLN A 24 -3.00 3.74 8.07
C GLN A 24 -2.67 3.62 6.58
N SER A 25 -3.06 4.63 5.81
CA SER A 25 -2.78 4.71 4.37
C SER A 25 -1.28 4.72 4.06
N ALA A 26 -0.47 5.38 4.90
CA ALA A 26 0.98 5.35 4.76
C ALA A 26 1.60 3.98 5.07
N VAL A 27 1.10 3.26 6.09
CA VAL A 27 1.54 1.89 6.39
C VAL A 27 1.16 0.93 5.25
N ILE A 28 -0.08 1.00 4.76
CA ILE A 28 -0.55 0.18 3.64
C ILE A 28 0.35 0.40 2.41
N ARG A 29 0.64 1.66 2.06
CA ARG A 29 1.57 2.00 0.99
C ARG A 29 2.96 1.39 1.21
N ILE A 30 3.53 1.58 2.39
CA ILE A 30 4.88 1.08 2.70
C ILE A 30 4.92 -0.45 2.68
N GLY A 31 3.92 -1.10 3.27
CA GLY A 31 3.84 -2.55 3.37
C GLY A 31 3.66 -3.21 2.02
N PHE A 32 2.69 -2.80 1.20
CA PHE A 32 2.45 -3.44 -0.10
C PHE A 32 3.57 -3.14 -1.10
N ALA A 33 4.03 -1.89 -1.18
CA ALA A 33 5.15 -1.53 -2.04
C ALA A 33 6.44 -2.24 -1.61
N GLY A 34 6.66 -2.38 -0.30
CA GLY A 34 7.80 -3.11 0.26
C GLY A 34 7.71 -4.61 -0.02
N THR A 35 6.56 -5.22 0.21
CA THR A 35 6.30 -6.65 -0.05
C THR A 35 6.62 -6.99 -1.50
N TRP A 36 6.05 -6.23 -2.43
CA TRP A 36 6.29 -6.43 -3.86
C TRP A 36 7.75 -6.16 -4.25
N LEU A 37 8.36 -5.08 -3.75
CA LEU A 37 9.77 -4.78 -4.03
C LEU A 37 10.69 -5.91 -3.56
N PHE A 38 10.54 -6.36 -2.32
CA PHE A 38 11.38 -7.43 -1.78
C PHE A 38 11.17 -8.75 -2.53
N PHE A 39 9.93 -9.04 -2.94
CA PHE A 39 9.63 -10.19 -3.79
C PHE A 39 10.38 -10.10 -5.12
N LEU A 40 10.27 -8.98 -5.85
CA LEU A 40 10.96 -8.79 -7.13
C LEU A 40 12.49 -8.82 -7.02
N LEU A 41 13.04 -8.33 -5.91
CA LEU A 41 14.49 -8.38 -5.67
C LEU A 41 14.97 -9.79 -5.34
N ARG A 42 14.20 -10.55 -4.55
CA ARG A 42 14.51 -11.96 -4.25
C ARG A 42 14.43 -12.81 -5.51
N GLU A 43 13.39 -12.62 -6.32
CA GLU A 43 13.16 -13.40 -7.54
C GLU A 43 13.96 -12.88 -8.75
N PHE A 44 14.77 -11.83 -8.58
CA PHE A 44 15.58 -11.27 -9.66
C PHE A 44 16.45 -12.32 -10.39
N PRO A 45 17.12 -13.28 -9.71
CA PRO A 45 17.90 -14.31 -10.39
C PRO A 45 17.06 -15.25 -11.27
N HIS A 46 15.82 -15.54 -10.85
CA HIS A 46 14.91 -16.49 -11.51
C HIS A 46 13.86 -15.82 -12.39
N ARG A 47 13.90 -14.48 -12.54
CA ARG A 47 12.88 -13.69 -13.23
C ARG A 47 12.57 -14.16 -14.66
N GLN A 48 13.57 -14.71 -15.35
CA GLN A 48 13.42 -15.24 -16.70
C GLN A 48 12.58 -16.50 -16.75
N GLU A 49 12.79 -17.40 -15.79
CA GLU A 49 12.02 -18.64 -15.69
C GLU A 49 10.58 -18.35 -15.26
N LEU A 50 10.39 -17.40 -14.34
CA LEU A 50 9.08 -17.08 -13.79
C LEU A 50 8.20 -16.25 -14.74
N TYR A 51 8.79 -15.28 -15.44
CA TYR A 51 8.04 -14.25 -16.18
C TYR A 51 8.57 -13.96 -17.60
N GLY A 52 9.76 -14.47 -17.94
CA GLY A 52 10.43 -14.20 -19.21
C GLY A 52 9.69 -14.78 -20.41
N PRO A 53 9.96 -14.29 -21.64
CA PRO A 53 9.29 -14.78 -22.84
C PRO A 53 9.60 -16.26 -23.15
N ASP A 54 10.80 -16.72 -22.79
CA ASP A 54 11.32 -18.07 -23.05
C ASP A 54 11.23 -19.00 -21.83
N GLY A 55 10.52 -18.59 -20.77
CA GLY A 55 10.28 -19.42 -19.59
C GLY A 55 9.38 -20.64 -19.88
N PRO A 56 9.26 -21.59 -18.94
CA PRO A 56 8.44 -22.80 -19.12
C PRO A 56 6.97 -22.48 -19.48
N TRP A 57 6.44 -21.40 -18.91
CA TRP A 57 5.17 -20.81 -19.34
C TRP A 57 5.46 -19.76 -20.43
N ASP A 58 5.60 -20.23 -21.68
CA ASP A 58 6.08 -19.43 -22.81
C ASP A 58 5.16 -18.23 -23.14
N TRP A 59 5.67 -17.32 -23.97
CA TRP A 59 4.92 -16.12 -24.36
C TRP A 59 3.57 -16.44 -25.06
N ASN A 60 3.50 -17.51 -25.86
CA ASN A 60 2.27 -17.87 -26.59
C ASN A 60 1.18 -18.41 -25.68
N MET A 61 1.55 -19.20 -24.67
CA MET A 61 0.66 -19.69 -23.62
C MET A 61 0.17 -18.54 -22.75
N GLY A 62 1.07 -17.65 -22.35
CA GLY A 62 0.71 -16.40 -21.65
C GLY A 62 -0.30 -15.57 -22.44
N ARG A 63 -0.04 -15.35 -23.74
CA ARG A 63 -0.93 -14.56 -24.60
C ARG A 63 -2.31 -15.18 -24.77
N ARG A 64 -2.40 -16.51 -24.93
CA ARG A 64 -3.69 -17.21 -24.99
C ARG A 64 -4.49 -17.00 -23.71
N LEU A 65 -3.88 -17.23 -22.56
CA LEU A 65 -4.53 -17.04 -21.26
C LEU A 65 -5.06 -15.60 -21.09
N THR A 66 -4.26 -14.60 -21.43
CA THR A 66 -4.64 -13.18 -21.27
C THR A 66 -5.72 -12.73 -22.25
N LEU A 67 -5.78 -13.33 -23.44
CA LEU A 67 -6.86 -13.07 -24.40
C LEU A 67 -8.17 -13.72 -23.94
N ASP A 68 -8.10 -14.90 -23.33
CA ASP A 68 -9.28 -15.63 -22.85
C ASP A 68 -9.90 -14.98 -21.61
N ASN A 69 -9.07 -14.48 -20.68
CA ASN A 69 -9.55 -13.87 -19.43
C ASN A 69 -9.57 -12.33 -19.46
N HIS A 70 -9.12 -11.72 -20.56
CA HIS A 70 -8.99 -10.27 -20.74
C HIS A 70 -8.13 -9.58 -19.66
N ALA A 71 -7.17 -10.28 -19.07
CA ALA A 71 -6.31 -9.72 -18.03
C ALA A 71 -5.31 -8.70 -18.61
N PHE A 72 -5.17 -7.56 -17.94
CA PHE A 72 -4.20 -6.54 -18.34
C PHE A 72 -2.77 -6.97 -18.01
N THR A 73 -1.88 -6.94 -19.01
CA THR A 73 -0.44 -7.04 -18.78
C THR A 73 0.36 -6.35 -19.87
N ALA A 74 1.30 -5.48 -19.48
CA ALA A 74 2.21 -4.84 -20.42
C ALA A 74 3.24 -5.83 -21.01
N LEU A 75 3.47 -6.97 -20.36
CA LEU A 75 4.44 -7.98 -20.83
C LEU A 75 3.99 -8.65 -22.14
N MET A 76 2.70 -8.67 -22.45
CA MET A 76 2.17 -9.25 -23.69
C MET A 76 2.21 -8.30 -24.89
N TRP A 77 2.71 -7.07 -24.73
CA TRP A 77 2.84 -6.12 -25.84
C TRP A 77 4.01 -6.42 -26.78
N SER A 78 5.04 -7.12 -26.29
CA SER A 78 6.19 -7.55 -27.08
C SER A 78 6.78 -8.84 -26.50
N SER A 79 7.21 -9.75 -27.35
CA SER A 79 7.95 -10.96 -26.96
C SER A 79 9.45 -10.71 -26.77
N GLY A 80 9.93 -9.49 -27.02
CA GLY A 80 11.36 -9.18 -26.96
C GLY A 80 11.93 -9.19 -25.53
N GLN A 81 13.11 -9.77 -25.38
CA GLN A 81 13.82 -9.84 -24.10
C GLN A 81 14.06 -8.47 -23.46
N LEU A 82 14.42 -7.47 -24.26
CA LEU A 82 14.64 -6.11 -23.79
C LEU A 82 13.36 -5.50 -23.20
N TRP A 83 12.21 -5.77 -23.81
CA TRP A 83 10.93 -5.27 -23.32
C TRP A 83 10.59 -5.86 -21.95
N PHE A 84 10.78 -7.18 -21.79
CA PHE A 84 10.63 -7.86 -20.52
C PHE A 84 11.49 -7.21 -19.42
N GLU A 85 12.79 -7.03 -19.67
CA GLU A 85 13.71 -6.45 -18.69
C GLU A 85 13.33 -5.00 -18.33
N CYS A 86 12.89 -4.20 -19.31
CA CYS A 86 12.42 -2.84 -19.05
C CYS A 86 11.17 -2.81 -18.18
N VAL A 87 10.17 -3.67 -18.44
CA VAL A 87 8.95 -3.75 -17.62
C VAL A 87 9.25 -4.23 -16.21
N TYR A 88 10.13 -5.24 -16.07
CA TYR A 88 10.56 -5.75 -14.77
C TYR A 88 11.31 -4.69 -13.95
N ALA A 89 12.27 -3.99 -14.57
CA ALA A 89 13.00 -2.90 -13.93
C ALA A 89 12.06 -1.73 -13.56
N LEU A 90 11.11 -1.40 -14.43
CA LEU A 90 10.10 -0.37 -14.14
C LEU A 90 9.23 -0.77 -12.93
N ALA A 91 8.85 -2.04 -12.80
CA ALA A 91 8.10 -2.53 -11.64
C ALA A 91 8.90 -2.38 -10.33
N ILE A 92 10.20 -2.69 -10.34
CA ILE A 92 11.10 -2.44 -9.20
C ILE A 92 11.16 -0.95 -8.86
N LEU A 93 11.41 -0.10 -9.86
CA LEU A 93 11.54 1.35 -9.66
C LEU A 93 10.22 1.97 -9.18
N ALA A 94 9.08 1.54 -9.72
CA ALA A 94 7.75 1.99 -9.29
C ALA A 94 7.47 1.58 -7.84
N SER A 95 7.84 0.36 -7.46
CA SER A 95 7.71 -0.13 -6.07
C SER A 95 8.58 0.66 -5.11
N ALA A 96 9.85 0.90 -5.46
CA ALA A 96 10.74 1.74 -4.66
C ALA A 96 10.25 3.19 -4.55
N ALA A 97 9.78 3.78 -5.65
CA ALA A 97 9.19 5.11 -5.68
C ALA A 97 7.96 5.21 -4.76
N LEU A 98 7.05 4.23 -4.84
CA LEU A 98 5.86 4.20 -4.00
C LEU A 98 6.20 3.95 -2.53
N LEU A 99 7.14 3.04 -2.23
CA LEU A 99 7.65 2.76 -0.90
C LEU A 99 8.24 4.00 -0.22
N LEU A 100 9.07 4.77 -0.93
CA LEU A 100 9.63 6.03 -0.45
C LEU A 100 8.59 7.16 -0.41
N GLY A 101 7.52 7.02 -1.19
CA GLY A 101 6.45 8.01 -1.29
C GLY A 101 6.88 9.20 -2.12
N TRP A 102 7.60 8.93 -3.19
CA TRP A 102 7.99 9.88 -4.21
C TRP A 102 6.93 9.89 -5.31
N ARG A 103 6.35 11.06 -5.58
CA ARG A 103 5.32 11.23 -6.62
C ARG A 103 4.19 10.21 -6.49
N THR A 104 3.69 10.04 -5.27
CA THR A 104 2.77 8.97 -4.85
C THR A 104 1.60 8.73 -5.79
N ARG A 105 0.99 9.78 -6.37
CA ARG A 105 -0.11 9.63 -7.35
C ARG A 105 0.32 8.94 -8.65
N THR A 106 1.51 9.25 -9.15
CA THR A 106 2.05 8.65 -10.38
C THR A 106 2.70 7.30 -10.07
N ALA A 107 3.41 7.22 -8.95
CA ALA A 107 4.05 5.98 -8.50
C ALA A 107 3.02 4.88 -8.19
N SER A 108 1.84 5.20 -7.64
CA SER A 108 0.79 4.20 -7.40
C SER A 108 0.23 3.61 -8.69
N VAL A 109 0.05 4.43 -9.73
CA VAL A 109 -0.39 3.95 -11.06
C VAL A 109 0.68 3.05 -11.70
N LEU A 110 1.95 3.46 -11.65
CA LEU A 110 3.04 2.64 -12.16
C LEU A 110 3.22 1.35 -11.37
N PHE A 111 3.05 1.41 -10.05
CA PHE A 111 3.07 0.23 -9.19
C PHE A 111 1.95 -0.74 -9.56
N MET A 112 0.72 -0.25 -9.73
CA MET A 112 -0.40 -1.04 -10.23
C MET A 112 -0.07 -1.70 -11.57
N VAL A 113 0.41 -0.94 -12.56
CA VAL A 113 0.80 -1.50 -13.86
C VAL A 113 1.85 -2.60 -13.71
N GLY A 114 2.87 -2.40 -12.87
CA GLY A 114 3.92 -3.39 -12.61
C GLY A 114 3.39 -4.69 -11.98
N VAL A 115 2.57 -4.57 -10.93
CA VAL A 115 1.92 -5.70 -10.25
C VAL A 115 1.04 -6.48 -11.22
N LEU A 116 0.09 -5.78 -11.87
CA LEU A 116 -0.84 -6.40 -12.82
C LEU A 116 -0.08 -7.09 -13.95
N SER A 117 0.98 -6.46 -14.47
CA SER A 117 1.72 -7.02 -15.60
C SER A 117 2.40 -8.34 -15.28
N LEU A 118 3.05 -8.46 -14.12
CA LEU A 118 3.79 -9.66 -13.72
C LEU A 118 2.87 -10.76 -13.22
N GLN A 119 1.87 -10.44 -12.38
CA GLN A 119 0.95 -11.45 -11.86
C GLN A 119 0.04 -12.02 -12.96
N ASN A 120 -0.50 -11.18 -13.85
CA ASN A 120 -1.33 -11.68 -14.96
C ASN A 120 -0.53 -12.42 -16.04
N ARG A 121 0.80 -12.22 -16.09
CA ARG A 121 1.70 -12.96 -16.98
C ARG A 121 1.89 -14.42 -16.53
N SER A 122 1.85 -14.67 -15.21
CA SER A 122 2.12 -15.98 -14.63
C SER A 122 1.26 -16.22 -13.38
N VAL A 123 -0.03 -16.51 -13.61
CA VAL A 123 -1.04 -16.68 -12.55
C VAL A 123 -0.75 -17.90 -11.65
N PHE A 124 -0.02 -18.89 -12.16
CA PHE A 124 0.26 -20.14 -11.44
C PHE A 124 1.41 -20.05 -10.43
N VAL A 125 2.20 -18.98 -10.46
CA VAL A 125 3.34 -18.78 -9.55
C VAL A 125 2.88 -18.19 -8.21
N GLY A 126 1.73 -17.51 -8.19
CA GLY A 126 1.27 -16.77 -7.01
C GLY A 126 0.46 -17.59 -6.00
N ASP A 127 0.26 -16.99 -4.83
CA ASP A 127 -0.60 -17.53 -3.76
C ASP A 127 -1.75 -16.57 -3.38
N GLY A 128 -2.44 -16.83 -2.27
CA GLY A 128 -3.53 -15.97 -1.80
C GLY A 128 -3.12 -14.52 -1.52
N GLY A 129 -1.88 -14.29 -1.11
CA GLY A 129 -1.32 -12.97 -0.80
C GLY A 129 -1.04 -12.16 -2.05
N ASP A 130 -0.71 -12.82 -3.16
CA ASP A 130 -0.63 -12.19 -4.48
C ASP A 130 -1.96 -11.58 -4.91
N ASN A 131 -3.07 -12.30 -4.69
CA ASN A 131 -4.41 -11.78 -4.96
C ASN A 131 -4.72 -10.54 -4.12
N VAL A 132 -4.34 -10.54 -2.83
CA VAL A 132 -4.48 -9.35 -1.98
C VAL A 132 -3.65 -8.19 -2.53
N LEU A 133 -2.38 -8.45 -2.89
CA LEU A 133 -1.50 -7.44 -3.44
C LEU A 133 -2.04 -6.87 -4.76
N HIS A 134 -2.61 -7.71 -5.62
CA HIS A 134 -3.27 -7.34 -6.87
C HIS A 134 -4.39 -6.31 -6.65
N LEU A 135 -5.33 -6.62 -5.76
CA LEU A 135 -6.45 -5.74 -5.41
C LEU A 135 -5.96 -4.45 -4.77
N MET A 136 -5.01 -4.55 -3.84
CA MET A 136 -4.47 -3.42 -3.11
C MET A 136 -3.68 -2.47 -4.00
N ALA A 137 -3.01 -2.97 -5.04
CA ALA A 137 -2.34 -2.15 -6.03
C ALA A 137 -3.32 -1.24 -6.79
N ILE A 138 -4.51 -1.75 -7.12
CA ILE A 138 -5.59 -0.97 -7.74
C ILE A 138 -6.15 0.04 -6.72
N TYR A 139 -6.48 -0.40 -5.50
CA TYR A 139 -7.07 0.47 -4.48
C TYR A 139 -6.14 1.63 -4.09
N LEU A 140 -4.83 1.39 -4.05
CA LEU A 140 -3.82 2.40 -3.72
C LEU A 140 -3.81 3.58 -4.70
N VAL A 141 -4.22 3.41 -5.96
CA VAL A 141 -4.34 4.51 -6.95
C VAL A 141 -5.31 5.60 -6.46
N PHE A 142 -6.35 5.21 -5.74
CA PHE A 142 -7.37 6.12 -5.22
C PHE A 142 -7.02 6.69 -3.84
N THR A 143 -5.93 6.24 -3.22
CA THR A 143 -5.55 6.67 -1.86
C THR A 143 -4.65 7.90 -1.85
N ARG A 144 -4.85 8.79 -0.87
CA ARG A 144 -3.91 9.88 -0.54
C ARG A 144 -2.78 9.40 0.39
N CYS A 145 -2.15 8.27 0.06
CA CYS A 145 -1.16 7.59 0.91
C CYS A 145 0.21 8.30 1.04
N GLY A 146 0.39 9.45 0.39
CA GLY A 146 1.58 10.30 0.45
C GLY A 146 1.51 11.45 1.46
N GLN A 147 0.50 11.54 2.34
CA GLN A 147 0.35 12.66 3.28
C GLN A 147 1.32 12.62 4.46
N VAL A 148 1.73 11.43 4.91
CA VAL A 148 2.71 11.24 5.99
C VAL A 148 3.72 10.16 5.61
N TRP A 149 4.89 10.20 6.25
CA TRP A 149 5.99 9.22 6.04
C TRP A 149 6.41 9.04 4.58
N SER A 150 6.33 10.10 3.79
CA SER A 150 6.65 10.10 2.36
C SER A 150 7.65 11.21 2.01
N LEU A 151 8.38 11.04 0.90
CA LEU A 151 9.19 12.11 0.32
C LEU A 151 8.32 13.28 -0.16
N ASP A 152 7.10 13.01 -0.66
CA ASP A 152 6.15 14.05 -1.06
C ASP A 152 5.73 14.95 0.12
N ALA A 153 5.47 14.39 1.30
CA ALA A 153 5.12 15.17 2.50
C ALA A 153 6.30 16.03 2.95
N ARG A 154 7.53 15.50 2.88
CA ARG A 154 8.76 16.25 3.18
C ARG A 154 8.99 17.38 2.18
N ARG A 155 8.75 17.14 0.89
CA ARG A 155 8.87 18.16 -0.17
C ARG A 155 7.88 19.30 0.08
N LYS A 156 6.59 18.97 0.30
CA LYS A 156 5.55 19.96 0.61
C LYS A 156 5.85 20.80 1.86
N ALA A 157 6.46 20.21 2.89
CA ALA A 157 6.83 20.94 4.10
C ALA A 157 8.02 21.90 3.89
N ARG A 158 8.88 21.65 2.89
CA ARG A 158 10.07 22.47 2.57
C ARG A 158 9.79 23.55 1.53
N GLU A 159 8.87 23.30 0.61
CA GLU A 159 8.51 24.24 -0.46
C GLU A 159 7.66 25.39 0.10
N GLN A 160 8.33 26.44 0.60
CA GLN A 160 7.70 27.73 0.95
C GLN A 160 7.49 28.65 -0.28
N ARG A 161 8.03 28.29 -1.45
CA ARG A 161 7.86 29.01 -2.73
C ARG A 161 7.37 28.06 -3.82
N ILE A 162 6.57 28.61 -4.75
CA ILE A 162 6.12 27.93 -5.96
C ILE A 162 7.34 27.65 -6.84
N SER A 163 7.90 26.44 -6.76
CA SER A 163 8.94 25.95 -7.65
C SER A 163 8.30 25.28 -8.87
N THR A 164 8.92 25.43 -10.05
CA THR A 164 8.42 24.78 -11.27
C THR A 164 8.74 23.29 -11.22
N ASP A 165 7.69 22.47 -11.26
CA ASP A 165 7.79 21.02 -11.14
C ASP A 165 8.12 20.34 -12.48
N TRP A 166 9.39 20.41 -12.88
CA TRP A 166 9.87 19.79 -14.13
C TRP A 166 9.74 18.27 -14.13
N THR A 167 10.00 17.62 -12.99
CA THR A 167 9.88 16.17 -12.87
C THR A 167 8.43 15.71 -13.06
N GLY A 168 7.47 16.42 -12.46
CA GLY A 168 6.06 16.13 -12.64
C GLY A 168 5.64 16.29 -14.11
N LEU A 169 6.10 17.36 -14.77
CA LEU A 169 5.83 17.59 -16.18
C LEU A 169 6.42 16.49 -17.08
N ALA A 170 7.68 16.12 -16.86
CA ALA A 170 8.36 15.08 -17.62
C ALA A 170 7.68 13.70 -17.45
N LEU A 171 7.31 13.33 -16.21
CA LEU A 171 6.57 12.10 -15.96
C LEU A 171 5.22 12.12 -16.69
N TRP A 172 4.49 13.24 -16.63
CA TRP A 172 3.19 13.34 -17.27
C TRP A 172 3.27 13.26 -18.80
N THR A 173 4.24 13.93 -19.42
CA THR A 173 4.43 13.89 -20.88
C THR A 173 4.86 12.51 -21.37
N VAL A 174 5.84 11.89 -20.70
CA VAL A 174 6.32 10.55 -21.08
C VAL A 174 5.22 9.50 -20.91
N LEU A 175 4.50 9.51 -19.78
CA LEU A 175 3.41 8.56 -19.56
C LEU A 175 2.23 8.80 -20.50
N GLY A 176 1.93 10.06 -20.82
CA GLY A 176 0.92 10.40 -21.83
C GLY A 176 1.29 9.88 -23.22
N PHE A 177 2.55 10.07 -23.63
CA PHE A 177 3.05 9.54 -24.89
C PHE A 177 2.93 8.01 -24.94
N VAL A 178 3.39 7.31 -23.89
CA VAL A 178 3.24 5.85 -23.80
C VAL A 178 1.78 5.43 -23.89
N LEU A 179 0.88 6.11 -23.19
CA LEU A 179 -0.55 5.80 -23.17
C LEU A 179 -1.20 6.00 -24.55
N VAL A 180 -0.89 7.11 -25.24
CA VAL A 180 -1.36 7.38 -26.61
C VAL A 180 -0.86 6.31 -27.58
N VAL A 181 0.44 6.02 -27.58
CA VAL A 181 1.05 5.05 -28.51
C VAL A 181 0.49 3.65 -28.28
N THR A 182 0.38 3.20 -27.03
CA THR A 182 -0.15 1.87 -26.70
C THR A 182 -1.64 1.74 -27.01
N THR A 183 -2.42 2.80 -26.82
CA THR A 183 -3.83 2.85 -27.25
C THR A 183 -3.93 2.78 -28.77
N ALA A 184 -3.17 3.59 -29.50
CA ALA A 184 -3.18 3.63 -30.97
C ALA A 184 -2.71 2.31 -31.59
N ALA A 185 -1.76 1.62 -30.95
CA ALA A 185 -1.28 0.30 -31.35
C ALA A 185 -2.23 -0.85 -30.97
N GLY A 186 -3.40 -0.57 -30.41
CA GLY A 186 -4.42 -1.56 -30.06
C GLY A 186 -4.15 -2.34 -28.76
N ARG A 187 -3.01 -2.12 -28.11
CA ARG A 187 -2.48 -2.95 -27.02
C ARG A 187 -3.29 -2.93 -25.73
N LEU A 188 -4.09 -1.88 -25.54
CA LEU A 188 -4.97 -1.73 -24.38
C LEU A 188 -6.34 -2.39 -24.58
N PHE A 189 -6.78 -2.60 -25.83
CA PHE A 189 -8.10 -3.16 -26.13
C PHE A 189 -8.15 -4.68 -26.01
N ASP A 190 -7.00 -5.35 -25.95
CA ASP A 190 -6.91 -6.79 -25.67
C ASP A 190 -7.33 -7.12 -24.22
N SER A 191 -7.32 -6.12 -23.33
CA SER A 191 -7.64 -6.27 -21.91
C SER A 191 -9.01 -5.70 -21.56
N ALA A 192 -9.54 -6.11 -20.40
CA ALA A 192 -10.79 -5.58 -19.86
C ALA A 192 -10.76 -4.05 -19.75
N TRP A 193 -11.87 -3.41 -20.11
CA TRP A 193 -11.99 -1.96 -20.25
C TRP A 193 -11.60 -1.15 -19.01
N LEU A 194 -11.69 -1.75 -17.82
CA LEU A 194 -11.44 -1.07 -16.55
C LEU A 194 -10.03 -0.48 -16.47
N ILE A 195 -8.99 -1.25 -16.75
CA ILE A 195 -7.60 -0.77 -16.58
C ILE A 195 -7.26 0.35 -17.58
N PRO A 196 -7.54 0.23 -18.88
CA PRO A 196 -7.35 1.34 -19.83
C PRO A 196 -8.09 2.62 -19.42
N VAL A 197 -9.34 2.51 -18.98
CA VAL A 197 -10.12 3.68 -18.51
C VAL A 197 -9.49 4.30 -17.27
N LEU A 198 -9.01 3.49 -16.33
CA LEU A 198 -8.31 3.98 -15.14
C LEU A 198 -7.00 4.70 -15.48
N LEU A 199 -6.22 4.19 -16.42
CA LEU A 199 -4.98 4.83 -16.87
C LEU A 199 -5.24 6.20 -17.51
N TRP A 200 -6.22 6.28 -18.42
CA TRP A 200 -6.63 7.54 -19.04
C TRP A 200 -7.23 8.52 -18.04
N ALA A 201 -8.11 8.06 -17.15
CA ALA A 201 -8.71 8.88 -16.11
C ALA A 201 -7.66 9.45 -15.14
N ALA A 202 -6.68 8.64 -14.74
CA ALA A 202 -5.58 9.09 -13.89
C ALA A 202 -4.70 10.14 -14.60
N TRP A 203 -4.36 9.92 -15.88
CA TRP A 203 -3.53 10.84 -16.65
C TRP A 203 -4.22 12.20 -16.88
N VAL A 204 -5.50 12.18 -17.29
CA VAL A 204 -6.33 13.39 -17.45
C VAL A 204 -6.56 14.07 -16.10
N GLY A 205 -6.87 13.31 -15.05
CA GLY A 205 -7.09 13.84 -13.70
C GLY A 205 -5.86 14.57 -13.15
N LEU A 206 -4.65 14.05 -13.40
CA LEU A 206 -3.41 14.74 -13.06
C LEU A 206 -3.19 16.02 -13.88
N ALA A 207 -3.54 16.02 -15.17
CA ALA A 207 -3.47 17.21 -16.02
C ALA A 207 -4.42 18.31 -15.51
N LEU A 208 -5.67 17.94 -15.24
CA LEU A 208 -6.69 18.85 -14.68
C LEU A 208 -6.24 19.40 -13.33
N TRP A 209 -5.67 18.56 -12.46
CA TRP A 209 -5.15 19.00 -11.18
C TRP A 209 -4.06 20.06 -11.33
N TRP A 210 -3.10 19.80 -12.22
CA TRP A 210 -2.01 20.74 -12.50
C TRP A 210 -2.53 22.06 -13.10
N LEU A 211 -3.45 21.97 -14.06
CA LEU A 211 -4.05 23.12 -14.72
C LEU A 211 -4.80 24.02 -13.74
N VAL A 212 -5.62 23.42 -12.86
CA VAL A 212 -6.36 24.15 -11.83
C VAL A 212 -5.40 24.81 -10.84
N GLN A 213 -4.33 24.13 -10.43
CA GLN A 213 -3.37 24.74 -9.50
C GLN A 213 -2.68 25.95 -10.11
N ARG A 214 -2.35 25.90 -11.42
CA ARG A 214 -1.62 26.96 -12.13
C ARG A 214 -2.49 28.11 -12.60
N LEU A 215 -3.71 27.83 -13.09
CA LEU A 215 -4.55 28.81 -13.80
C LEU A 215 -5.75 29.31 -12.99
N ALA A 216 -6.18 28.59 -11.94
CA ALA A 216 -7.36 29.02 -11.19
C ALA A 216 -7.11 30.32 -10.43
N ARG A 217 -7.94 31.32 -10.74
CA ARG A 217 -7.93 32.65 -10.08
C ARG A 217 -8.68 32.63 -8.75
N SER A 218 -9.73 31.80 -8.62
CA SER A 218 -10.50 31.61 -7.39
C SER A 218 -10.08 30.34 -6.64
N ALA A 219 -10.41 30.26 -5.35
CA ALA A 219 -10.11 29.09 -4.53
C ALA A 219 -11.07 27.91 -4.78
N GLU A 220 -12.28 28.18 -5.30
CA GLU A 220 -13.36 27.19 -5.44
C GLU A 220 -12.96 25.95 -6.26
N PRO A 221 -12.29 26.06 -7.43
CA PRO A 221 -11.91 24.88 -8.20
C PRO A 221 -10.89 24.00 -7.47
N ARG A 222 -10.00 24.61 -6.67
CA ARG A 222 -9.02 23.87 -5.86
C ARG A 222 -9.72 23.10 -4.74
N ILE A 223 -10.67 23.75 -4.07
CA ILE A 223 -11.49 23.14 -3.02
C ILE A 223 -12.28 21.96 -3.58
N LEU A 224 -12.94 22.12 -4.74
CA LEU A 224 -13.70 21.05 -5.37
C LEU A 224 -12.83 19.82 -5.67
N LEU A 225 -11.64 20.03 -6.26
CA LEU A 225 -10.70 18.95 -6.52
C LEU A 225 -10.23 18.27 -5.23
N ASP A 226 -10.01 19.03 -4.16
CA ASP A 226 -9.66 18.47 -2.86
C ASP A 226 -10.79 17.64 -2.24
N VAL A 227 -12.03 18.11 -2.35
CA VAL A 227 -13.23 17.36 -1.92
C VAL A 227 -13.34 16.04 -2.68
N ILE A 228 -13.26 16.06 -4.01
CA ILE A 228 -13.35 14.85 -4.84
C ILE A 228 -12.28 13.84 -4.41
N ALA A 229 -11.04 14.29 -4.26
CA ALA A 229 -9.94 13.40 -3.91
C ALA A 229 -9.94 12.97 -2.43
N ASN A 230 -10.58 13.71 -1.52
CA ASN A 230 -10.87 13.23 -0.16
C ASN A 230 -11.95 12.14 -0.18
N VAL A 231 -13.03 12.34 -0.95
CA VAL A 231 -14.10 11.34 -1.11
C VAL A 231 -13.57 10.05 -1.72
N LEU A 232 -12.81 10.13 -2.82
CA LEU A 232 -12.18 8.95 -3.45
C LEU A 232 -11.26 8.21 -2.47
N HIS A 233 -10.44 8.96 -1.72
CA HIS A 233 -9.55 8.37 -0.74
C HIS A 233 -10.29 7.69 0.41
N ASN A 234 -11.29 8.34 0.99
CA ASN A 234 -12.07 7.81 2.09
C ASN A 234 -12.89 6.58 1.64
N GLY A 235 -13.44 6.62 0.43
CA GLY A 235 -14.10 5.47 -0.19
C GLY A 235 -13.13 4.30 -0.39
N ALA A 236 -11.95 4.55 -0.96
CA ALA A 236 -10.92 3.53 -1.13
C ALA A 236 -10.46 2.92 0.21
N LEU A 237 -10.33 3.74 1.26
CA LEU A 237 -9.98 3.24 2.59
C LEU A 237 -11.07 2.32 3.15
N VAL A 238 -12.36 2.66 2.95
CA VAL A 238 -13.48 1.79 3.33
C VAL A 238 -13.45 0.49 2.53
N VAL A 239 -13.18 0.54 1.22
CA VAL A 239 -13.03 -0.66 0.38
C VAL A 239 -11.90 -1.54 0.88
N ILE A 240 -10.72 -0.98 1.19
CA ILE A 240 -9.59 -1.74 1.75
C ILE A 240 -9.96 -2.43 3.08
N MET A 241 -10.65 -1.71 3.97
CA MET A 241 -11.13 -2.27 5.24
C MET A 241 -12.16 -3.38 5.02
N ALA A 242 -13.11 -3.16 4.12
CA ALA A 242 -14.14 -4.14 3.79
C ALA A 242 -13.52 -5.40 3.15
N GLU A 243 -12.57 -5.24 2.23
CA GLU A 243 -11.83 -6.32 1.59
C GLU A 243 -11.15 -7.20 2.64
N ALA A 244 -10.40 -6.60 3.57
CA ALA A 244 -9.76 -7.35 4.66
C ALA A 244 -10.78 -8.13 5.50
N CYS A 245 -11.94 -7.53 5.81
CA CYS A 245 -13.01 -8.24 6.52
C CYS A 245 -13.61 -9.37 5.70
N LEU A 246 -13.80 -9.19 4.39
CA LEU A 246 -14.34 -10.20 3.49
C LEU A 246 -13.36 -11.38 3.35
N ILE A 247 -12.06 -11.10 3.22
CA ILE A 247 -11.02 -12.13 3.19
C ILE A 247 -11.12 -13.02 4.43
N TYR A 248 -11.18 -12.44 5.64
CA TYR A 248 -11.29 -13.24 6.87
C TYR A 248 -12.63 -13.93 7.03
N ALA A 249 -13.74 -13.25 6.74
CA ALA A 249 -15.07 -13.82 6.85
C ALA A 249 -15.22 -15.04 5.93
N THR A 250 -14.84 -14.88 4.66
CA THR A 250 -14.92 -15.95 3.66
C THR A 250 -13.94 -17.07 3.97
N ALA A 251 -12.70 -16.76 4.35
CA ALA A 251 -11.71 -17.75 4.74
C ALA A 251 -12.16 -18.55 5.97
N GLY A 252 -12.74 -17.91 6.98
CA GLY A 252 -13.27 -18.60 8.16
C GLY A 252 -14.50 -19.46 7.85
N TRP A 253 -15.45 -18.93 7.08
CA TRP A 253 -16.67 -19.65 6.72
C TRP A 253 -16.42 -20.84 5.80
N TYR A 254 -15.43 -20.73 4.91
CA TYR A 254 -14.98 -21.83 4.07
C TYR A 254 -14.35 -22.95 4.91
N LYS A 255 -13.56 -22.59 5.93
CA LYS A 255 -12.98 -23.56 6.87
C LYS A 255 -14.05 -24.30 7.66
N ILE A 256 -15.09 -23.63 8.15
CA ILE A 256 -16.20 -24.28 8.90
C ILE A 256 -16.83 -25.43 8.09
N GLN A 257 -16.90 -25.31 6.77
CA GLN A 257 -17.50 -26.31 5.88
C GLN A 257 -16.56 -27.48 5.56
N GLY A 258 -15.25 -27.35 5.80
CA GLY A 258 -14.26 -28.36 5.44
C GLY A 258 -14.12 -29.46 6.50
N SER A 259 -14.24 -30.72 6.11
CA SER A 259 -14.11 -31.88 7.01
C SER A 259 -12.82 -31.87 7.84
N ARG A 260 -11.68 -31.54 7.20
CA ARG A 260 -10.37 -31.44 7.87
C ARG A 260 -10.31 -30.36 8.96
N TRP A 261 -11.12 -29.31 8.86
CA TRP A 261 -11.21 -28.29 9.90
C TRP A 261 -12.17 -28.73 11.00
N GLN A 262 -13.22 -29.47 10.65
CA GLN A 262 -14.18 -30.03 11.60
C GLN A 262 -13.57 -31.13 12.48
N ASP A 263 -12.68 -31.95 11.95
CA ASP A 263 -11.97 -32.98 12.70
C ASP A 263 -10.66 -32.49 13.37
N GLY A 264 -10.30 -31.21 13.18
CA GLY A 264 -9.12 -30.58 13.79
C GLY A 264 -7.78 -30.92 13.12
N THR A 265 -7.77 -31.64 12.00
CA THR A 265 -6.54 -32.11 11.33
C THR A 265 -6.01 -31.15 10.27
N ALA A 266 -6.72 -30.08 9.92
CA ALA A 266 -6.38 -29.20 8.81
C ALA A 266 -4.97 -28.61 8.86
N VAL A 267 -4.45 -28.30 10.06
CA VAL A 267 -3.12 -27.73 10.26
C VAL A 267 -2.01 -28.79 10.13
N TYR A 268 -2.32 -30.07 10.35
CA TYR A 268 -1.37 -31.17 10.24
C TYR A 268 -0.84 -31.32 8.81
N TYR A 269 -1.71 -31.24 7.80
CA TYR A 269 -1.31 -31.53 6.42
C TYR A 269 -0.29 -30.54 5.84
N PRO A 270 -0.47 -29.20 5.94
CA PRO A 270 0.53 -28.25 5.46
C PRO A 270 1.90 -28.40 6.14
N LEU A 271 1.93 -28.79 7.42
CA LEU A 271 3.18 -29.02 8.16
C LEU A 271 4.00 -30.20 7.62
N HIS A 272 3.37 -31.13 6.89
CA HIS A 272 4.01 -32.33 6.34
C HIS A 272 4.02 -32.35 4.80
N LEU A 273 3.73 -31.21 4.16
CA LEU A 273 3.97 -31.04 2.73
C LEU A 273 5.39 -30.50 2.56
N ASP A 274 6.24 -31.22 1.82
CA ASP A 274 7.64 -30.85 1.59
C ASP A 274 7.80 -29.40 1.11
N TYR A 275 6.85 -28.92 0.32
CA TYR A 275 6.83 -27.55 -0.19
C TYR A 275 6.59 -26.48 0.89
N PHE A 276 5.83 -26.80 1.95
CA PHE A 276 5.45 -25.87 3.02
C PHE A 276 6.10 -26.21 4.37
N SER A 277 7.10 -27.10 4.40
CA SER A 277 7.78 -27.51 5.63
C SER A 277 9.28 -27.18 5.59
N PRO A 278 9.65 -25.88 5.63
CA PRO A 278 11.05 -25.47 5.66
C PRO A 278 11.78 -25.93 6.94
N TRP A 279 11.04 -26.29 7.99
CA TRP A 279 11.58 -26.69 9.30
C TRP A 279 10.92 -28.00 9.78
N PRO A 280 11.34 -29.18 9.26
CA PRO A 280 10.71 -30.45 9.60
C PRO A 280 10.64 -30.73 11.10
N GLY A 281 11.71 -30.43 11.84
CA GLY A 281 11.73 -30.62 13.30
C GLY A 281 10.73 -29.74 14.07
N LEU A 282 10.41 -28.54 13.55
CA LEU A 282 9.37 -27.68 14.14
C LEU A 282 7.97 -28.20 13.81
N ALA A 283 7.77 -28.69 12.59
CA ALA A 283 6.55 -29.34 12.17
C ALA A 283 6.25 -30.59 13.00
N ASP A 284 7.25 -31.45 13.22
CA ASP A 284 7.15 -32.64 14.06
C ASP A 284 6.80 -32.29 15.51
N LEU A 285 7.46 -31.28 16.08
CA LEU A 285 7.20 -30.81 17.45
C LEU A 285 5.75 -30.31 17.60
N MET A 286 5.27 -29.49 16.67
CA MET A 286 3.87 -29.02 16.66
C MET A 286 2.88 -30.17 16.51
N SER A 287 3.26 -31.20 15.75
CA SER A 287 2.41 -32.34 15.42
C SER A 287 2.46 -33.47 16.46
N THR A 288 3.35 -33.36 17.45
CA THR A 288 3.45 -34.29 18.58
C THR A 288 2.19 -34.26 19.46
N SER A 289 1.44 -33.15 19.46
CA SER A 289 0.21 -32.99 20.25
C SER A 289 -0.99 -32.66 19.37
N GLY A 290 -1.89 -33.63 19.22
CA GLY A 290 -3.18 -33.41 18.56
C GLY A 290 -4.00 -32.29 19.19
N THR A 291 -3.87 -32.07 20.50
CA THR A 291 -4.53 -30.98 21.21
C THR A 291 -4.02 -29.60 20.75
N ILE A 292 -2.71 -29.45 20.52
CA ILE A 292 -2.15 -28.18 20.00
C ILE A 292 -2.70 -27.91 18.61
N LEU A 293 -2.67 -28.91 17.72
CA LEU A 293 -3.21 -28.79 16.37
C LEU A 293 -4.70 -28.42 16.37
N MET A 294 -5.49 -29.08 17.23
CA MET A 294 -6.90 -28.80 17.43
C MET A 294 -7.13 -27.36 17.90
N VAL A 295 -6.41 -26.90 18.93
CA VAL A 295 -6.53 -25.53 19.46
C VAL A 295 -6.15 -24.48 18.41
N VAL A 296 -5.08 -24.72 17.65
CA VAL A 296 -4.67 -23.82 16.57
C VAL A 296 -5.74 -23.81 15.46
N ALA A 297 -6.23 -24.97 15.02
CA ALA A 297 -7.22 -25.08 13.97
C ALA A 297 -8.53 -24.34 14.31
N TYR A 298 -9.13 -24.63 15.47
CA TYR A 298 -10.35 -23.94 15.89
C TYR A 298 -10.10 -22.49 16.28
N GLY A 299 -8.96 -22.18 16.91
CA GLY A 299 -8.58 -20.82 17.29
C GLY A 299 -8.49 -19.90 16.07
N THR A 300 -7.82 -20.35 15.01
CA THR A 300 -7.78 -19.66 13.71
C THR A 300 -9.19 -19.37 13.18
N VAL A 301 -10.07 -20.37 13.14
CA VAL A 301 -11.44 -20.19 12.62
C VAL A 301 -12.23 -19.19 13.47
N ILE A 302 -12.18 -19.30 14.79
CA ILE A 302 -12.87 -18.40 15.72
C ILE A 302 -12.40 -16.97 15.53
N VAL A 303 -11.09 -16.73 15.48
CA VAL A 303 -10.52 -15.39 15.31
C VAL A 303 -10.91 -14.79 13.96
N GLN A 304 -10.79 -15.54 12.86
CA GLN A 304 -11.11 -15.07 11.51
C GLN A 304 -12.60 -14.75 11.34
N VAL A 305 -13.49 -15.60 11.84
CA VAL A 305 -14.93 -15.36 11.76
C VAL A 305 -15.37 -14.24 12.69
N ALA A 306 -14.81 -14.14 13.90
CA ALA A 306 -15.21 -13.12 14.86
C ALA A 306 -14.76 -11.71 14.45
N PHE A 307 -13.58 -11.56 13.84
CA PHE A 307 -12.94 -10.26 13.63
C PHE A 307 -13.86 -9.18 13.00
N PRO A 308 -14.58 -9.43 11.88
CA PRO A 308 -15.50 -8.44 11.29
C PRO A 308 -16.59 -7.95 12.25
N PHE A 309 -17.09 -8.80 13.14
CA PHE A 309 -18.13 -8.44 14.11
C PHE A 309 -17.58 -7.66 15.29
N THR A 310 -16.28 -7.72 15.55
CA THR A 310 -15.65 -7.04 16.69
C THR A 310 -15.24 -5.59 16.40
N LEU A 311 -15.35 -5.13 15.15
CA LEU A 311 -14.90 -3.79 14.73
C LEU A 311 -15.51 -2.64 15.55
N LEU A 312 -16.73 -2.82 16.08
CA LEU A 312 -17.42 -1.83 16.91
C LEU A 312 -16.81 -1.69 18.31
N ASN A 313 -16.13 -2.72 18.82
CA ASN A 313 -15.48 -2.70 20.12
C ASN A 313 -13.95 -2.63 19.95
N ARG A 314 -13.40 -1.42 20.11
CA ARG A 314 -11.95 -1.16 19.96
C ARG A 314 -11.03 -2.08 20.76
N ARG A 315 -11.46 -2.59 21.93
CA ARG A 315 -10.62 -3.47 22.77
C ARG A 315 -10.56 -4.86 22.15
N VAL A 316 -11.72 -5.44 21.89
CA VAL A 316 -11.84 -6.79 21.31
C VAL A 316 -11.21 -6.81 19.92
N LYS A 317 -11.52 -5.82 19.08
CA LYS A 317 -10.90 -5.64 17.76
C LYS A 317 -9.37 -5.66 17.82
N ASN A 318 -8.76 -4.91 18.74
CA ASN A 318 -7.31 -4.84 18.82
C ASN A 318 -6.69 -6.15 19.32
N VAL A 319 -7.36 -6.89 20.22
CA VAL A 319 -6.91 -8.22 20.65
C VAL A 319 -6.94 -9.19 19.48
N LEU A 320 -8.07 -9.28 18.76
CA LEU A 320 -8.19 -10.15 17.59
C LEU A 320 -7.24 -9.75 16.47
N LEU A 321 -7.01 -8.46 16.26
CA LEU A 321 -6.03 -7.97 15.29
C LEU A 321 -4.61 -8.45 15.61
N VAL A 322 -4.21 -8.43 16.89
CA VAL A 322 -2.91 -8.98 17.31
C VAL A 322 -2.83 -10.47 17.07
N LEU A 323 -3.91 -11.21 17.34
CA LEU A 323 -3.97 -12.65 17.07
C LEU A 323 -3.88 -12.96 15.57
N LEU A 324 -4.57 -12.22 14.71
CA LEU A 324 -4.48 -12.35 13.24
C LEU A 324 -3.07 -12.06 12.74
N MET A 325 -2.47 -10.94 13.17
CA MET A 325 -1.11 -10.60 12.78
C MET A 325 -0.09 -11.65 13.29
N MET A 326 -0.33 -12.22 14.47
CA MET A 326 0.49 -13.31 15.02
C MET A 326 0.32 -14.60 14.23
N GLU A 327 -0.90 -14.94 13.81
CA GLU A 327 -1.18 -16.08 12.95
C GLU A 327 -0.35 -15.98 11.65
N HIS A 328 -0.41 -14.83 10.97
CA HIS A 328 0.38 -14.61 9.76
C HIS A 328 1.88 -14.63 10.02
N PHE A 329 2.33 -14.09 11.15
CA PHE A 329 3.75 -14.17 11.53
C PHE A 329 4.21 -15.62 11.74
N VAL A 330 3.39 -16.45 12.37
CA VAL A 330 3.67 -17.88 12.54
C VAL A 330 3.67 -18.59 11.19
N ILE A 331 2.70 -18.33 10.32
CA ILE A 331 2.65 -18.88 8.95
C ILE A 331 3.92 -18.51 8.16
N ALA A 332 4.40 -17.27 8.30
CA ALA A 332 5.59 -16.79 7.59
C ALA A 332 6.82 -17.65 7.89
N ILE A 333 6.98 -18.06 9.15
CA ILE A 333 8.14 -18.81 9.64
C ILE A 333 7.92 -20.30 9.47
N VAL A 334 6.81 -20.82 10.00
CA VAL A 334 6.53 -22.26 10.09
C VAL A 334 6.26 -22.85 8.72
N LEU A 335 5.44 -22.18 7.89
CA LEU A 335 5.07 -22.67 6.56
C LEU A 335 5.94 -22.11 5.44
N GLY A 336 6.90 -21.22 5.76
CA GLY A 336 7.80 -20.64 4.77
C GLY A 336 7.12 -19.71 3.77
N LEU A 337 6.05 -19.02 4.18
CA LEU A 337 5.25 -18.12 3.32
C LEU A 337 5.40 -16.63 3.71
N PRO A 338 6.61 -16.05 3.63
CA PRO A 338 6.86 -14.71 4.14
C PRO A 338 6.13 -13.61 3.37
N PHE A 339 6.00 -13.72 2.03
CA PHE A 339 5.35 -12.70 1.21
C PHE A 339 3.83 -12.71 1.36
N PHE A 340 3.21 -13.90 1.38
CA PHE A 340 1.82 -14.09 1.76
C PHE A 340 1.52 -13.39 3.09
N SER A 341 2.29 -13.74 4.12
CA SER A 341 2.09 -13.20 5.47
C SER A 341 2.33 -11.70 5.54
N LEU A 342 3.32 -11.17 4.82
CA LEU A 342 3.59 -9.73 4.81
C LEU A 342 2.46 -8.95 4.12
N ALA A 343 1.88 -9.50 3.05
CA ALA A 343 0.70 -8.93 2.40
C ALA A 343 -0.50 -8.88 3.37
N MET A 344 -0.76 -9.98 4.09
CA MET A 344 -1.85 -10.06 5.06
C MET A 344 -1.64 -9.14 6.27
N ILE A 345 -0.44 -9.13 6.87
CA ILE A 345 -0.08 -8.22 7.98
C ILE A 345 -0.21 -6.76 7.53
N THR A 346 0.12 -6.45 6.27
CA THR A 346 -0.05 -5.11 5.70
C THR A 346 -1.53 -4.74 5.55
N ALA A 347 -2.36 -5.66 5.06
CA ALA A 347 -3.81 -5.45 4.98
C ALA A 347 -4.40 -5.17 6.37
N ASP A 348 -4.03 -5.97 7.37
CA ASP A 348 -4.43 -5.83 8.77
C ASP A 348 -4.05 -4.49 9.38
N ALA A 349 -2.91 -3.94 8.95
CA ALA A 349 -2.40 -2.67 9.47
C ALA A 349 -3.36 -1.49 9.28
N VAL A 350 -4.34 -1.60 8.36
CA VAL A 350 -5.42 -0.60 8.22
C VAL A 350 -6.23 -0.44 9.50
N PHE A 351 -6.35 -1.47 10.32
CA PHE A 351 -7.10 -1.44 11.57
C PHE A 351 -6.29 -0.99 12.78
N LEU A 352 -4.99 -0.72 12.62
CA LEU A 352 -4.13 -0.30 13.72
C LEU A 352 -4.56 1.06 14.29
N PRO A 353 -4.49 1.23 15.62
CA PRO A 353 -4.81 2.52 16.24
C PRO A 353 -3.85 3.63 15.78
N THR A 354 -4.39 4.78 15.41
CA THR A 354 -3.58 5.95 15.02
C THR A 354 -2.58 6.36 16.11
N SER A 355 -2.94 6.21 17.39
CA SER A 355 -2.05 6.48 18.52
C SER A 355 -0.85 5.54 18.57
N PHE A 356 -1.02 4.28 18.17
CA PHE A 356 0.08 3.32 18.03
C PHE A 356 0.99 3.73 16.87
N LEU A 357 0.43 3.98 15.69
CA LEU A 357 1.20 4.40 14.51
C LEU A 357 2.00 5.69 14.75
N ARG A 358 1.40 6.69 15.41
CA ARG A 358 2.10 7.92 15.78
C ARG A 358 3.28 7.68 16.73
N ARG A 359 3.13 6.77 17.71
CA ARG A 359 4.22 6.39 18.64
C ARG A 359 5.35 5.72 17.89
N VAL A 360 5.05 4.77 17.00
CA VAL A 360 6.04 4.10 16.14
C VAL A 360 6.80 5.11 15.28
N GLY A 361 6.09 6.03 14.63
CA GLY A 361 6.73 7.08 13.82
C GLY A 361 7.62 8.03 14.63
N ALA A 362 7.19 8.40 15.84
CA ALA A 362 8.00 9.23 16.75
C ALA A 362 9.26 8.48 17.21
N PHE A 363 9.13 7.20 17.55
CA PHE A 363 10.27 6.35 17.90
C PHE A 363 11.27 6.23 16.75
N ALA A 364 10.82 5.93 15.53
CA ALA A 364 11.68 5.86 14.34
C ALA A 364 12.42 7.18 14.06
N THR A 365 11.73 8.32 14.25
CA THR A 365 12.34 9.65 14.08
C THR A 365 13.43 9.91 15.12
N ARG A 366 13.19 9.54 16.39
CA ARG A 366 14.18 9.66 17.47
C ARG A 366 15.38 8.75 17.25
N ALA A 367 15.14 7.50 16.85
CA ALA A 367 16.22 6.56 16.51
C ALA A 367 17.10 7.12 15.39
N ARG A 368 16.50 7.63 14.31
CA ARG A 368 17.25 8.29 13.23
C ARG A 368 18.03 9.51 13.70
N GLY A 369 17.48 10.31 14.62
CA GLY A 369 18.16 11.46 15.21
C GLY A 369 19.37 11.09 16.09
N ARG A 370 19.36 9.89 16.69
CA ARG A 370 20.50 9.36 17.45
C ARG A 370 21.62 8.84 16.53
N PHE A 371 21.27 8.18 15.43
CA PHE A 371 22.24 7.72 14.43
C PHE A 371 22.75 8.83 13.50
N GLY A 372 21.99 9.92 13.34
CA GLY A 372 22.32 11.04 12.45
C GLY A 372 23.06 12.21 13.11
N LYS A 373 23.32 12.19 14.42
CA LYS A 373 24.10 13.21 15.16
C LYS A 373 25.50 12.72 15.54
N GLY A 374 26.15 11.99 14.63
CA GLY A 374 27.52 11.51 14.78
C GLY A 374 28.59 12.34 14.05
N GLY A 375 28.23 13.38 13.30
CA GLY A 375 29.21 14.24 12.63
C GLY A 375 28.56 15.49 12.02
N GLY A 376 29.03 16.67 12.43
CA GLY A 376 28.71 17.95 11.81
C GLY A 376 28.13 19.02 12.77
N GLU A 377 29.06 19.72 13.42
CA GLU A 377 29.08 21.16 13.75
C GLU A 377 28.12 21.81 14.77
N ASP A 378 28.78 22.49 15.72
CA ASP A 378 28.48 23.77 16.36
C ASP A 378 27.28 23.93 17.30
N GLY A 379 27.54 23.57 18.56
CA GLY A 379 26.96 24.27 19.69
C GLY A 379 27.81 25.50 20.07
N THR A 380 27.87 26.53 19.22
CA THR A 380 28.20 27.87 19.70
C THR A 380 27.04 28.35 20.57
N VAL A 381 27.18 28.17 21.87
CA VAL A 381 26.34 28.81 22.89
C VAL A 381 26.45 30.32 22.67
N PRO A 382 25.33 31.07 22.53
CA PRO A 382 25.40 32.52 22.49
C PRO A 382 26.01 33.02 23.80
N ALA A 383 27.07 33.84 23.71
CA ALA A 383 27.67 34.46 24.89
C ALA A 383 26.61 35.27 25.67
N PRO A 384 26.61 35.23 27.01
CA PRO A 384 25.74 36.07 27.83
C PRO A 384 25.94 37.55 27.47
N ARG A 385 24.84 38.28 27.24
CA ARG A 385 24.89 39.73 27.03
C ARG A 385 25.57 40.41 28.24
N ALA A 386 26.59 41.21 27.98
CA ALA A 386 27.17 42.10 28.98
C ALA A 386 26.12 43.13 29.44
N PRO A 387 26.04 43.44 30.75
CA PRO A 387 25.09 44.40 31.27
C PRO A 387 25.73 45.80 31.22
N GLU A 388 25.45 46.57 30.17
CA GLU A 388 25.67 48.02 30.19
C GLU A 388 24.78 48.72 29.15
N ASP A 389 24.41 49.96 29.49
CA ASP A 389 23.47 50.87 28.84
C ASP A 389 21.96 50.58 28.97
N SER A 390 21.51 50.46 30.22
CA SER A 390 20.22 51.02 30.61
C SER A 390 20.28 52.55 30.53
N THR A 391 19.85 53.14 29.40
CA THR A 391 19.57 54.58 29.33
C THR A 391 18.19 54.87 29.93
N PRO A 392 18.06 55.64 31.02
CA PRO A 392 16.75 56.00 31.56
C PRO A 392 16.08 57.06 30.67
N GLY A 393 14.88 56.77 30.17
CA GLY A 393 14.06 57.74 29.46
C GLY A 393 13.76 58.97 30.33
N ARG A 394 14.17 60.15 29.84
CA ARG A 394 13.70 61.43 30.37
C ARG A 394 12.19 61.53 30.17
N VAL A 395 11.46 61.55 31.27
CA VAL A 395 10.05 61.93 31.34
C VAL A 395 9.99 63.46 31.35
N GLY A 396 9.53 64.06 30.25
CA GLY A 396 9.21 65.49 30.21
C GLY A 396 7.73 65.69 30.52
N PHE A 397 7.41 66.40 31.59
CA PHE A 397 6.12 67.04 31.80
C PHE A 397 6.33 68.56 31.79
N THR A 398 5.56 69.25 30.97
CA THR A 398 5.44 70.71 30.91
C THR A 398 4.49 71.21 31.99
N ALA A 399 4.96 72.13 32.83
CA ALA A 399 4.28 73.36 33.29
C ALA A 399 5.21 74.09 34.28
#